data_AF-A0A838L2S3-F1
#
_entry.id   AF-A0A838L2S3-F1
#
_cell.length_a   1.000
_cell.length_b   1.000
_cell.length_c   1.000
_cell.angle_alpha   90.00
_cell.angle_beta   90.00
_cell.angle_gamma   90.00
#
_symmetry.space_group_name_H-M   'P 1'
#
loop_
_entity.id
_entity.type
_entity.pdbx_description
1 polymer ?
#
loop_
_entity_poly.entity_id
_entity_poly.type
_entity_poly.pdbx_seq_one_letter_code
_entity_poly.pdbx_strand_id
1 'polypeptide(L)'
;MINREVFARDPLKNSIPNDGVAKIVEPESPGDWDVLRYELSTFVCEGEYRRGLETILDTYLRNLDRPTQPAAWVRRYLAPRG
;
A
#
# COMPACT_ATOMS: atom_id res chain seq x y z
N MET A 1 17.80 -14.60 20.89
CA MET A 1 17.19 -14.06 19.68
C MET A 1 17.03 -12.57 19.87
N ILE A 2 17.71 -11.75 19.07
CA ILE A 2 17.54 -10.30 19.12
C ILE A 2 16.34 -9.97 18.25
N ASN A 3 15.39 -9.14 18.72
CA ASN A 3 14.18 -8.79 17.96
C ASN A 3 14.46 -8.34 16.52
N ARG A 4 15.60 -7.71 16.26
CA ARG A 4 16.02 -7.33 14.90
C ARG A 4 16.11 -8.53 13.93
N GLU A 5 16.51 -9.70 14.41
CA GLU A 5 16.81 -10.89 13.59
C GLU A 5 15.55 -11.52 12.98
N VAL A 6 14.35 -11.20 13.49
CA VAL A 6 13.09 -11.70 12.92
C VAL A 6 12.52 -10.81 11.82
N PHE A 7 13.06 -9.60 11.62
CA PHE A 7 12.57 -8.71 10.58
C PHE A 7 13.26 -9.01 9.24
N ALA A 8 12.49 -8.98 8.16
CA ALA A 8 13.01 -9.16 6.80
C ALA A 8 14.00 -8.04 6.38
N ARG A 9 13.95 -6.88 7.05
CA ARG A 9 14.87 -5.75 6.86
C ARG A 9 15.31 -5.25 8.24
N ASP A 10 16.58 -4.90 8.38
CA ASP A 10 17.13 -4.36 9.63
C ASP A 10 16.46 -3.00 9.97
N PRO A 11 15.67 -2.91 11.05
CA PRO A 11 14.97 -1.67 11.42
C PRO A 11 15.91 -0.55 11.88
N LEU A 12 17.18 -0.85 12.21
CA LEU A 12 18.17 0.17 12.55
C LEU A 12 18.84 0.79 11.31
N LYS A 13 18.67 0.16 10.14
CA LYS A 13 19.23 0.64 8.87
C LYS A 13 18.18 1.14 7.89
N ASN A 14 16.90 0.91 8.18
CA ASN A 14 15.78 1.26 7.32
C ASN A 14 14.81 2.15 8.10
N SER A 15 14.73 3.42 7.73
CA SER A 15 13.65 4.30 8.17
C SER A 15 12.44 4.11 7.27
N ILE A 16 11.23 4.16 7.83
CA ILE A 16 9.99 4.16 7.07
C ILE A 16 9.60 5.62 6.84
N PRO A 17 9.62 6.14 5.60
CA PRO A 17 9.11 7.46 5.28
C PRO A 17 7.63 7.58 5.68
N ASN A 18 7.20 8.81 5.98
CA ASN A 18 5.81 9.12 6.34
C ASN A 18 5.24 8.30 7.53
N ASP A 19 6.10 7.87 8.47
CA ASP A 19 5.73 7.10 9.66
C ASP A 19 4.89 5.84 9.35
N GLY A 20 5.06 5.26 8.15
CA GLY A 20 4.34 4.07 7.71
C GLY A 20 2.94 4.30 7.15
N VAL A 21 2.53 5.56 6.95
CA VAL A 21 1.32 5.91 6.22
C VAL A 21 1.68 6.16 4.76
N ALA A 22 1.37 5.22 3.88
CA ALA A 22 1.57 5.41 2.44
C ALA A 22 0.54 6.41 1.89
N LYS A 23 1.01 7.45 1.20
CA LYS A 23 0.17 8.43 0.50
C LYS A 23 0.65 8.57 -0.93
N ILE A 24 -0.08 7.95 -1.85
CA ILE A 24 0.17 8.12 -3.28
C ILE A 24 -0.40 9.48 -3.70
N VAL A 25 0.46 10.49 -3.72
CA VAL A 25 0.19 11.84 -4.21
C VAL A 25 1.11 12.16 -5.39
N GLU A 26 0.74 13.14 -6.21
CA GLU A 26 1.61 13.61 -7.28
C GLU A 26 2.85 14.29 -6.67
N PRO A 27 4.07 13.79 -6.97
CA PRO A 27 5.29 14.31 -6.35
C PRO A 27 5.71 15.63 -6.99
N GLU A 28 6.00 16.64 -6.16
CA GLU A 28 6.38 17.99 -6.62
C GLU A 28 7.88 18.26 -6.45
N SER A 29 8.56 17.55 -5.55
CA SER A 29 9.98 17.72 -5.26
C SER A 29 10.79 16.42 -5.41
N PRO A 30 12.12 16.49 -5.54
CA PRO A 30 12.98 15.29 -5.59
C PRO A 30 12.80 14.37 -4.37
N GLY A 31 12.57 14.94 -3.18
CA GLY A 31 12.30 14.15 -1.98
C GLY A 31 10.97 13.39 -2.07
N ASP A 32 9.95 13.98 -2.67
CA ASP A 32 8.65 13.32 -2.88
C ASP A 32 8.78 12.14 -3.86
N TRP A 33 9.65 12.26 -4.87
CA TRP A 33 9.97 11.16 -5.77
C TRP A 33 10.66 9.99 -5.07
N ASP A 34 11.55 10.26 -4.12
CA ASP A 34 12.20 9.24 -3.31
C ASP A 34 11.21 8.53 -2.38
N VAL A 35 10.29 9.29 -1.77
CA VAL A 35 9.20 8.77 -0.96
C VAL A 35 8.25 7.90 -1.79
N LEU A 36 7.79 8.39 -2.94
CA LEU A 36 6.92 7.64 -3.84
C LEU A 36 7.58 6.34 -4.31
N ARG A 37 8.87 6.39 -4.66
CA ARG A 37 9.63 5.19 -5.04
C ARG A 37 9.72 4.19 -3.89
N TYR A 38 10.00 4.65 -2.67
CA TYR A 38 9.99 3.80 -1.48
C TYR A 38 8.61 3.16 -1.28
N GLU A 39 7.54 3.95 -1.29
CA GLU A 39 6.17 3.49 -1.09
C GLU A 39 5.80 2.43 -2.13
N LEU A 40 6.03 2.67 -3.43
CA LEU A 40 5.78 1.68 -4.49
C LEU A 40 6.63 0.41 -4.35
N SER A 41 7.90 0.52 -3.96
CA SER A 41 8.80 -0.64 -3.79
C SER A 41 8.47 -1.51 -2.57
N THR A 42 7.79 -0.94 -1.59
CA THR A 42 7.35 -1.61 -0.36
C THR A 42 5.86 -1.95 -0.40
N PHE A 43 5.15 -1.47 -1.40
CA PHE A 43 3.75 -1.77 -1.66
C PHE A 43 3.62 -3.24 -2.07
N VAL A 44 3.11 -4.06 -1.15
CA VAL A 44 2.86 -5.47 -1.41
C VAL A 44 1.44 -5.64 -1.97
N CYS A 45 1.34 -5.80 -3.29
CA CYS A 45 0.11 -6.18 -3.99
C CYS A 45 -0.18 -7.69 -3.90
N GLU A 46 -0.13 -8.28 -2.70
CA GLU A 46 -0.51 -9.67 -2.48
C GLU A 46 -1.75 -9.78 -1.61
N GLY A 47 -2.50 -10.87 -1.78
CA GLY A 47 -3.71 -11.17 -1.01
C GLY A 47 -4.81 -10.11 -1.19
N GLU A 48 -5.14 -9.44 -0.09
CA GLU A 48 -6.27 -8.51 0.02
C GLU A 48 -6.14 -7.26 -0.85
N TYR A 49 -4.92 -6.82 -1.20
CA TYR A 49 -4.75 -5.68 -2.11
C TYR A 49 -5.17 -5.99 -3.54
N ARG A 50 -4.81 -7.18 -4.06
CA ARG A 50 -5.23 -7.61 -5.39
C ARG A 50 -6.76 -7.73 -5.47
N ARG A 51 -7.37 -8.41 -4.49
CA ARG A 51 -8.83 -8.54 -4.37
C ARG A 51 -9.52 -7.20 -4.21
N GLY A 52 -8.92 -6.30 -3.43
CA GLY A 52 -9.40 -4.95 -3.24
C GLY A 52 -9.42 -4.15 -4.54
N LEU A 53 -8.34 -4.20 -5.32
CA LEU A 53 -8.25 -3.56 -6.64
C LEU A 53 -9.26 -4.15 -7.63
N GLU A 54 -9.40 -5.47 -7.69
CA GLU A 54 -10.42 -6.14 -8.51
C GLU A 54 -11.84 -5.66 -8.12
N THR A 55 -12.13 -5.60 -6.83
CA THR A 55 -13.44 -5.16 -6.32
C THR A 55 -13.72 -3.69 -6.67
N ILE A 56 -12.72 -2.81 -6.53
CA ILE A 56 -12.84 -1.38 -6.89
C ILE A 56 -13.19 -1.25 -8.38
N LEU A 57 -12.43 -1.93 -9.26
CA LEU A 57 -12.62 -1.83 -10.70
C LEU A 57 -13.95 -2.46 -11.15
N ASP A 58 -14.30 -3.64 -10.65
CA ASP A 58 -15.58 -4.29 -10.96
C ASP A 58 -16.77 -3.44 -10.47
N THR A 59 -16.67 -2.86 -9.27
CA THR A 59 -17.70 -1.94 -8.75
C THR A 59 -17.83 -0.71 -9.63
N TYR A 60 -16.71 -0.11 -10.04
CA TYR A 60 -16.74 1.05 -10.94
C TYR A 60 -17.42 0.73 -12.27
N LEU A 61 -17.02 -0.38 -12.91
CA LEU A 61 -17.57 -0.81 -14.19
C LEU A 61 -19.08 -1.09 -14.12
N ARG A 62 -19.56 -1.68 -13.02
CA ARG A 62 -20.98 -1.98 -12.80
C ARG A 62 -21.86 -0.77 -12.50
N ASN A 63 -21.26 0.38 -12.19
CA ASN A 63 -21.98 1.60 -11.84
C ASN A 63 -21.70 2.75 -12.82
N LEU A 64 -21.23 2.47 -14.05
CA LEU A 64 -20.92 3.49 -15.06
C LEU A 64 -22.13 4.35 -15.45
N ASP A 65 -23.34 3.78 -15.38
CA ASP A 65 -24.60 4.44 -15.69
C ASP A 65 -25.21 5.18 -14.48
N ARG A 66 -24.54 5.16 -13.33
CA ARG A 66 -25.03 5.76 -12.09
C ARG A 66 -24.38 7.12 -11.80
N PRO A 67 -25.13 8.05 -11.20
CA PRO A 67 -24.61 9.38 -10.88
C PRO A 67 -23.56 9.37 -9.76
N THR A 68 -23.40 8.27 -9.02
CA THR A 68 -22.44 8.16 -7.90
C THR A 68 -21.78 6.77 -7.86
N GLN A 69 -20.52 6.74 -7.42
CA GLN A 69 -19.76 5.52 -7.22
C GLN A 69 -19.72 5.13 -5.73
N PRO A 70 -19.94 3.85 -5.38
CA PRO A 70 -19.79 3.38 -4.02
C PRO A 70 -18.34 3.54 -3.52
N ALA A 71 -18.16 3.98 -2.28
CA ALA A 71 -16.84 3.99 -1.64
C ALA A 71 -16.36 2.56 -1.38
N ALA A 72 -15.06 2.31 -1.59
CA ALA A 72 -14.43 1.03 -1.35
C ALA A 72 -13.24 1.19 -0.40
N TRP A 73 -13.05 0.21 0.49
CA TRP A 73 -11.98 0.19 1.47
C TRP A 73 -11.22 -1.12 1.36
N VAL A 74 -9.91 -1.04 1.18
CA VAL A 74 -9.02 -2.20 1.13
C VAL A 74 -8.16 -2.17 2.37
N ARG A 75 -8.28 -3.19 3.22
CA ARG A 75 -7.50 -3.29 4.45
C ARG A 75 -6.39 -4.30 4.26
N ARG A 76 -5.16 -3.89 4.59
CA ARG A 76 -4.02 -4.81 4.64
C ARG A 76 -4.22 -5.81 5.78
N TYR A 77 -4.11 -7.10 5.47
CA TYR A 77 -3.88 -8.15 6.46
C TYR A 77 -2.44 -8.65 6.32
N LEU A 78 -1.63 -8.49 7.36
CA LEU A 78 -0.33 -9.16 7.47
C LEU A 78 -0.60 -10.59 7.93
N ALA A 79 -0.75 -11.52 6.99
CA ALA A 79 -0.76 -12.93 7.35
C ALA A 79 0.63 -13.31 7.89
N PRO A 80 0.73 -13.98 9.06
CA PRO A 80 1.99 -14.53 9.50
C PRO A 80 2.43 -15.58 8.48
N ARG A 81 3.68 -15.47 7.99
CA ARG A 81 4.28 -16.52 7.17
C ARG A 81 4.48 -17.73 8.07
N GLY A 82 3.73 -18.80 7.82
CA GLY A 82 3.95 -20.13 8.38
C GLY A 82 5.14 -20.82 7.74
#